data_AF-A0A932DSQ0-F1
#
_entry.id   AF-A0A932DSQ0-F1
#
_cell.length_a   1.000
_cell.length_b   1.000
_cell.length_c   1.000
_cell.angle_alpha   90.00
_cell.angle_beta   90.00
_cell.angle_gamma   90.00
#
_symmetry.space_group_name_H-M   'P 1'
#
loop_
_entity.id
_entity.type
_entity.pdbx_description
1 polymer ?
#
loop_
_entity_poly.entity_id
_entity_poly.type
_entity_poly.pdbx_seq_one_letter_code
_entity_poly.pdbx_strand_id
1 'polypeptide(L)'
;MILKRLFCLLAAAGLVLTALAVPVLAQEPSDDSAAGVGLKENVKSRLERLQAQRQEIENKVKERRAESAAKVGEKKDKVAAAKRKLDAARAERVKTSIRRMAARFEAAIVRLDNLAERISTRLEKLAQDGKNVSSGKTALDSAKTKIEAAKLKLAETKTALETVADSEDPKANFENAKTQLEGVKTAVKEAHAALVDVIKIIKGSSK
;
A
#
# COMPACT_ATOMS: atom_id res chain seq x y z
N MET A 1 -7.29 -1.60 12.83
CA MET A 1 -7.30 -3.01 13.31
C MET A 1 -5.94 -3.71 13.32
N ILE A 2 -4.87 -3.17 12.74
CA ILE A 2 -3.54 -3.82 12.71
C ILE A 2 -2.70 -3.50 13.97
N LEU A 3 -3.00 -2.40 14.65
CA LEU A 3 -2.28 -1.95 15.85
C LEU A 3 -2.59 -2.81 17.11
N LYS A 4 -3.76 -3.44 17.18
CA LYS A 4 -4.12 -4.37 18.28
C LYS A 4 -3.40 -5.72 18.18
N ARG A 5 -2.93 -6.12 17.00
CA ARG A 5 -2.24 -7.41 16.80
C ARG A 5 -0.74 -7.37 17.10
N LEU A 6 -0.13 -6.18 17.09
CA LEU A 6 1.28 -6.02 17.49
C LEU A 6 1.44 -6.01 19.02
N PHE A 7 0.43 -5.56 19.77
CA PHE A 7 0.48 -5.52 21.23
C PHE A 7 0.36 -6.91 21.87
N CYS A 8 -0.35 -7.85 21.22
CA CYS A 8 -0.45 -9.23 21.70
C CYS A 8 0.81 -10.08 21.52
N LEU A 9 1.72 -9.71 20.60
CA LEU A 9 2.98 -10.46 20.40
C LEU A 9 4.12 -10.02 21.34
N LEU A 10 3.98 -8.87 21.99
CA LEU A 10 4.92 -8.39 23.02
C LEU A 10 4.52 -8.84 24.44
N ALA A 11 3.28 -9.30 24.64
CA ALA A 11 2.79 -9.77 25.94
C ALA A 11 3.09 -11.26 26.23
N ALA A 12 3.65 -12.02 25.28
CA ALA A 12 3.86 -13.46 25.43
C ALA A 12 5.25 -13.87 25.95
N ALA A 13 6.14 -12.92 26.26
CA ALA A 13 7.55 -13.21 26.59
C ALA A 13 7.96 -12.89 28.04
N GLY A 14 7.03 -12.55 28.93
CA GLY A 14 7.40 -12.16 30.29
C GLY A 14 6.31 -12.40 31.30
N LEU A 15 6.13 -13.65 31.76
CA LEU A 15 5.60 -13.93 33.10
C LEU A 15 5.75 -15.41 33.50
N VAL A 16 6.96 -15.90 33.72
CA VAL A 16 7.15 -17.07 34.62
C VAL A 16 8.46 -16.88 35.38
N LEU A 17 8.44 -15.97 36.36
CA LEU A 17 9.39 -15.99 37.46
C LEU A 17 8.59 -16.09 38.76
N THR A 18 8.84 -17.20 39.43
CA THR A 18 8.24 -17.75 40.65
C THR A 18 8.19 -16.80 41.84
N ALA A 19 7.07 -16.79 42.55
CA ALA A 19 7.01 -16.50 43.98
C ALA A 19 6.00 -17.44 44.66
N LEU A 20 6.34 -18.72 44.74
CA LEU A 20 5.73 -19.62 45.73
C LEU A 20 6.48 -19.39 47.05
N ALA A 21 6.02 -18.39 47.80
CA ALA A 21 6.29 -18.30 49.22
C ALA A 21 5.51 -19.43 49.90
N VAL A 22 6.20 -20.52 50.22
CA VAL A 22 5.66 -21.56 51.11
C VAL A 22 5.76 -21.01 52.53
N PRO A 23 4.66 -20.92 53.30
CA PRO A 23 4.73 -20.51 54.70
C PRO A 23 5.45 -21.59 55.50
N VAL A 24 6.58 -21.20 56.11
CA VAL A 24 7.27 -21.97 57.14
C VAL A 24 6.40 -21.93 58.39
N LEU A 25 5.69 -23.03 58.68
CA LEU A 25 5.12 -23.28 60.00
C LEU A 25 6.26 -23.63 60.96
N ALA A 26 6.48 -22.78 61.95
CA ALA A 26 7.28 -23.10 63.11
C ALA A 26 6.48 -24.04 64.02
N GLN A 27 6.92 -25.29 64.14
CA GLN A 27 6.50 -26.20 65.19
C GLN A 27 7.74 -26.91 65.68
N GLU A 28 8.15 -26.61 66.91
CA GLU A 28 9.26 -27.29 67.58
C GLU A 28 8.88 -28.75 67.85
N PRO A 29 9.84 -29.65 67.71
CA PRO A 29 10.03 -30.62 68.78
C PRO A 29 11.49 -30.76 69.21
N SER A 30 11.59 -30.82 70.53
CA SER A 30 12.61 -31.43 71.38
C SER A 30 13.66 -32.34 70.74
N ASP A 31 14.87 -32.19 71.30
CA ASP A 31 16.09 -32.99 71.19
C ASP A 31 15.91 -34.47 70.78
N ASP A 32 16.70 -34.90 69.80
CA ASP A 32 17.37 -36.22 69.85
C ASP A 32 18.63 -36.25 68.95
N SER A 33 19.76 -36.42 69.61
CA SER A 33 21.11 -36.56 69.08
C SER A 33 21.37 -38.03 68.69
N ALA A 34 21.49 -38.34 67.38
CA ALA A 34 22.32 -39.44 66.83
C ALA A 34 22.19 -39.70 65.30
N ALA A 35 21.35 -38.97 64.54
CA ALA A 35 21.12 -39.24 63.09
C ALA A 35 21.72 -38.17 62.13
N GLY A 36 22.59 -37.29 62.63
CA GLY A 36 22.96 -36.02 61.97
C GLY A 36 24.02 -36.07 60.88
N VAL A 37 24.72 -37.20 60.66
CA VAL A 37 25.89 -37.25 59.76
C VAL A 37 25.49 -37.66 58.33
N GLY A 38 24.69 -38.73 58.17
CA GLY A 38 24.23 -39.18 56.85
C GLY A 38 23.19 -38.25 56.19
N LEU A 39 22.47 -37.45 56.97
CA LEU A 39 21.49 -36.48 56.45
C LEU A 39 22.19 -35.24 55.88
N LYS A 40 23.25 -34.74 56.54
CA LYS A 40 24.02 -33.57 56.07
C LYS A 40 24.78 -33.86 54.77
N GLU A 41 25.30 -35.07 54.61
CA GLU A 41 26.03 -35.49 53.40
C GLU A 41 25.11 -35.67 52.18
N ASN A 42 23.89 -36.20 52.39
CA ASN A 42 22.85 -36.28 51.37
C ASN A 42 22.30 -34.90 50.97
N VAL A 43 22.21 -33.96 51.92
CA VAL A 43 21.80 -32.57 51.64
C VAL A 43 22.90 -31.83 50.85
N LYS A 44 24.17 -32.02 51.19
CA LYS A 44 25.31 -31.38 50.50
C LYS A 44 25.46 -31.87 49.05
N SER A 45 25.39 -33.19 48.83
CA SER A 45 25.42 -33.76 47.48
C SER A 45 24.20 -33.38 46.63
N ARG A 46 23.02 -33.19 47.26
CA ARG A 46 21.83 -32.65 46.58
C ARG A 46 22.01 -31.18 46.19
N LEU A 47 22.64 -30.36 47.03
CA LEU A 47 22.95 -28.96 46.72
C LEU A 47 23.95 -28.82 45.57
N GLU A 48 25.00 -29.63 45.56
CA GLU A 48 26.00 -29.63 44.47
C GLU A 48 25.40 -30.05 43.13
N ARG A 49 24.52 -31.08 43.11
CA ARG A 49 23.76 -31.47 41.91
C ARG A 49 22.82 -30.36 41.43
N LEU A 50 22.14 -29.69 42.35
CA LEU A 50 21.25 -28.57 42.01
C LEU A 50 22.04 -27.36 41.47
N GLN A 51 23.23 -27.09 41.99
CA GLN A 51 24.11 -26.03 41.49
C GLN A 51 24.63 -26.35 40.09
N ALA A 52 25.08 -27.58 39.85
CA ALA A 52 25.50 -28.05 38.53
C ALA A 52 24.35 -27.99 37.51
N GLN A 53 23.15 -28.46 37.88
CA GLN A 53 21.95 -28.35 37.04
C GLN A 53 21.57 -26.90 36.74
N ARG A 54 21.67 -25.99 37.72
CA ARG A 54 21.43 -24.56 37.51
C ARG A 54 22.41 -23.95 36.52
N GLN A 55 23.71 -24.25 36.64
CA GLN A 55 24.73 -23.77 35.70
C GLN A 55 24.50 -24.30 34.28
N GLU A 56 24.14 -25.58 34.15
CA GLU A 56 23.84 -26.19 32.85
C GLU A 56 22.60 -25.57 32.19
N ILE A 57 21.52 -25.35 32.98
CA ILE A 57 20.30 -24.68 32.51
C ILE A 57 20.60 -23.24 32.10
N GLU A 58 21.38 -22.49 32.89
CA GLU A 58 21.77 -21.12 32.55
C GLU A 58 22.55 -21.05 31.25
N ASN A 59 23.49 -21.97 31.02
CA ASN A 59 24.28 -22.02 29.79
C ASN A 59 23.40 -22.36 28.59
N LYS A 60 22.51 -23.36 28.71
CA LYS A 60 21.54 -23.72 27.66
C LYS A 60 20.58 -22.58 27.34
N VAL A 61 20.14 -21.82 28.35
CA VAL A 61 19.28 -20.65 28.17
C VAL A 61 20.04 -19.51 27.48
N LYS A 62 21.29 -19.24 27.86
CA LYS A 62 22.15 -18.22 27.21
C LYS A 62 22.41 -18.56 25.74
N GLU A 63 22.75 -19.81 25.44
CA GLU A 63 22.97 -20.30 24.08
C GLU A 63 21.71 -20.19 23.23
N ARG A 64 20.55 -20.67 23.73
CA ARG A 64 19.27 -20.54 23.03
C ARG A 64 18.85 -19.09 22.81
N ARG A 65 19.14 -18.18 23.76
CA ARG A 65 18.87 -16.74 23.61
C ARG A 65 19.78 -16.11 22.57
N ALA A 66 21.07 -16.45 22.55
CA ALA A 66 22.03 -15.97 21.55
C ALA A 66 21.65 -16.43 20.14
N GLU A 67 21.32 -17.72 19.97
CA GLU A 67 20.84 -18.25 18.70
C GLU A 67 19.53 -17.60 18.24
N SER A 68 18.59 -17.41 19.16
CA SER A 68 17.30 -16.79 18.84
C SER A 68 17.48 -15.33 18.45
N ALA A 69 18.36 -14.60 19.15
CA ALA A 69 18.71 -13.22 18.81
C ALA A 69 19.35 -13.13 17.43
N ALA A 70 20.29 -14.02 17.10
CA ALA A 70 20.90 -14.10 15.77
C ALA A 70 19.88 -14.41 14.67
N LYS A 71 19.01 -15.41 14.88
CA LYS A 71 17.93 -15.79 13.95
C LYS A 71 16.92 -14.66 13.76
N VAL A 72 16.63 -13.88 14.80
CA VAL A 72 15.73 -12.70 14.71
C VAL A 72 16.40 -11.55 13.97
N GLY A 73 17.69 -11.29 14.20
CA GLY A 73 18.47 -10.29 13.46
C GLY A 73 18.47 -10.58 11.96
N GLU A 74 18.87 -11.80 11.58
CA GLU A 74 18.93 -12.22 10.18
C GLU A 74 17.55 -12.15 9.49
N LYS A 75 16.47 -12.53 10.19
CA LYS A 75 15.10 -12.39 9.67
C LYS A 75 14.70 -10.94 9.48
N LYS A 76 15.05 -10.04 10.42
CA LYS A 76 14.76 -8.60 10.29
C LYS A 76 15.47 -8.02 9.07
N ASP A 77 16.74 -8.36 8.85
CA ASP A 77 17.51 -7.88 7.71
C ASP A 77 16.96 -8.41 6.38
N LYS A 78 16.60 -9.70 6.32
CA LYS A 78 15.93 -10.30 5.16
C LYS A 78 14.59 -9.64 4.86
N VAL A 79 13.78 -9.37 5.89
CA VAL A 79 12.48 -8.68 5.74
C VAL A 79 12.68 -7.24 5.27
N ALA A 80 13.65 -6.51 5.82
CA ALA A 80 13.95 -5.14 5.41
C ALA A 80 14.43 -5.08 3.95
N ALA A 81 15.32 -5.98 3.54
CA ALA A 81 15.80 -6.09 2.17
C ALA A 81 14.68 -6.49 1.19
N ALA A 82 13.84 -7.46 1.55
CA ALA A 82 12.69 -7.86 0.76
C ALA A 82 11.68 -6.71 0.60
N LYS A 83 11.39 -5.99 1.69
CA LYS A 83 10.49 -4.84 1.67
C LYS A 83 10.99 -3.75 0.72
N ARG A 84 12.28 -3.39 0.78
CA ARG A 84 12.89 -2.41 -0.14
C ARG A 84 12.75 -2.83 -1.61
N LYS A 85 13.00 -4.11 -1.93
CA LYS A 85 12.84 -4.63 -3.29
C LYS A 85 11.38 -4.57 -3.76
N LEU A 86 10.44 -4.93 -2.88
CA LEU A 86 9.00 -4.87 -3.19
C LEU A 86 8.51 -3.43 -3.39
N ASP A 87 8.96 -2.49 -2.56
CA ASP A 87 8.58 -1.09 -2.66
C ASP A 87 9.09 -0.47 -3.98
N ALA A 88 10.35 -0.77 -4.36
CA ALA A 88 10.91 -0.35 -5.64
C ALA A 88 10.15 -0.97 -6.84
N ALA A 89 9.90 -2.28 -6.81
CA ALA A 89 9.15 -2.96 -7.88
C ALA A 89 7.70 -2.43 -7.98
N ARG A 90 7.07 -2.10 -6.86
CA ARG A 90 5.73 -1.51 -6.82
C ARG A 90 5.73 -0.10 -7.42
N ALA A 91 6.70 0.73 -7.09
CA ALA A 91 6.83 2.06 -7.66
C ALA A 91 6.94 2.03 -9.19
N GLU A 92 7.78 1.15 -9.73
CA GLU A 92 7.95 1.01 -11.19
C GLU A 92 6.69 0.48 -11.89
N ARG A 93 5.98 -0.48 -11.28
CA ARG A 93 4.69 -0.95 -11.80
C ARG A 93 3.66 0.17 -11.87
N VAL A 94 3.59 1.00 -10.83
CA VAL A 94 2.65 2.14 -10.78
C VAL A 94 3.01 3.18 -11.82
N LYS A 95 4.29 3.60 -11.91
CA LYS A 95 4.76 4.52 -12.96
C LYS A 95 4.39 4.02 -14.35
N THR A 96 4.64 2.75 -14.63
CA THR A 96 4.29 2.11 -15.90
C THR A 96 2.78 2.13 -16.15
N SER A 97 1.98 1.81 -15.14
CA SER A 97 0.51 1.84 -15.23
C SER A 97 0.00 3.24 -15.58
N ILE A 98 0.52 4.26 -14.90
CA ILE A 98 0.16 5.66 -15.13
C ILE A 98 0.54 6.11 -16.53
N ARG A 99 1.77 5.84 -17.00
CA ARG A 99 2.18 6.17 -18.38
C ARG A 99 1.27 5.52 -19.41
N ARG A 100 0.88 4.26 -19.21
CA ARG A 100 -0.08 3.57 -20.08
C ARG A 100 -1.45 4.22 -20.06
N MET A 101 -1.93 4.68 -18.90
CA MET A 101 -3.20 5.41 -18.81
C MET A 101 -3.14 6.75 -19.55
N ALA A 102 -2.08 7.53 -19.36
CA ALA A 102 -1.88 8.80 -20.06
C ALA A 102 -1.87 8.60 -21.59
N ALA A 103 -1.12 7.60 -22.09
CA ALA A 103 -1.07 7.27 -23.51
C ALA A 103 -2.44 6.83 -24.07
N ARG A 104 -3.26 6.13 -23.28
CA ARG A 104 -4.64 5.76 -23.67
C ARG A 104 -5.55 6.99 -23.78
N PHE A 105 -5.43 7.95 -22.86
CA PHE A 105 -6.20 9.20 -22.94
C PHE A 105 -5.76 10.06 -24.11
N GLU A 106 -4.46 10.15 -24.38
CA GLU A 106 -3.94 10.84 -25.57
C GLU A 106 -4.51 10.24 -26.86
N ALA A 107 -4.46 8.91 -27.00
CA ALA A 107 -5.05 8.22 -28.13
C ALA A 107 -6.58 8.41 -28.21
N ALA A 108 -7.28 8.55 -27.08
CA ALA A 108 -8.71 8.83 -27.06
C ALA A 108 -9.00 10.26 -27.54
N ILE A 109 -8.22 11.25 -27.09
CA ILE A 109 -8.33 12.65 -27.51
C ILE A 109 -8.12 12.77 -29.02
N VAL A 110 -7.10 12.12 -29.58
CA VAL A 110 -6.86 12.10 -31.03
C VAL A 110 -8.07 11.55 -31.79
N ARG A 111 -8.73 10.50 -31.27
CA ARG A 111 -9.97 9.98 -31.88
C ARG A 111 -11.13 10.98 -31.79
N LEU A 112 -11.21 11.78 -30.72
CA LEU A 112 -12.22 12.83 -30.58
C LEU A 112 -11.98 13.97 -31.57
N ASP A 113 -10.72 14.38 -31.78
CA ASP A 113 -10.34 15.37 -32.80
C ASP A 113 -10.75 14.88 -34.20
N ASN A 114 -10.36 13.66 -34.57
CA ASN A 114 -10.74 13.06 -35.84
C ASN A 114 -12.27 12.98 -36.02
N LEU A 115 -13.01 12.72 -34.94
CA LEU A 115 -14.47 12.71 -34.98
C LEU A 115 -15.04 14.12 -35.17
N ALA A 116 -14.48 15.12 -34.50
CA ALA A 116 -14.86 16.53 -34.66
C ALA A 116 -14.62 17.02 -36.10
N GLU A 117 -13.50 16.63 -36.71
CA GLU A 117 -13.19 16.93 -38.12
C GLU A 117 -14.21 16.31 -39.06
N ARG A 118 -14.51 15.01 -38.90
CA ARG A 118 -15.53 14.31 -39.71
C ARG A 118 -16.91 14.97 -39.58
N ILE A 119 -17.26 15.42 -38.38
CA ILE A 119 -18.51 16.14 -38.13
C ILE A 119 -18.49 17.51 -38.84
N SER A 120 -17.37 18.24 -38.80
CA SER A 120 -17.18 19.50 -39.53
C SER A 120 -17.44 19.31 -41.03
N THR A 121 -16.76 18.33 -41.65
CA THR A 121 -16.96 18.02 -43.07
C THR A 121 -18.40 17.64 -43.39
N ARG A 122 -19.10 16.96 -42.47
CA ARG A 122 -20.52 16.62 -42.66
C ARG A 122 -21.42 17.84 -42.58
N LEU A 123 -21.17 18.75 -41.64
CA LEU A 123 -21.91 20.03 -41.53
C LEU A 123 -21.69 20.91 -42.76
N GLU A 124 -20.48 20.95 -43.31
CA GLU A 124 -20.18 21.67 -44.55
C GLU A 124 -21.00 21.15 -45.72
N LYS A 125 -21.05 19.81 -45.90
CA LYS A 125 -21.88 19.18 -46.94
C LYS A 125 -23.36 19.50 -46.77
N LEU A 126 -23.89 19.43 -45.53
CA LEU A 126 -25.29 19.76 -45.26
C LEU A 126 -25.59 21.25 -45.54
N ALA A 127 -24.64 22.14 -45.29
CA ALA A 127 -24.77 23.56 -45.62
C ALA A 127 -24.80 23.80 -47.13
N GLN A 128 -23.98 23.06 -47.90
CA GLN A 128 -23.99 23.08 -49.37
C GLN A 128 -25.33 22.58 -49.93
N ASP A 129 -25.94 21.59 -49.27
CA ASP A 129 -27.29 21.10 -49.57
C ASP A 129 -28.41 22.08 -49.13
N GLY A 130 -28.08 23.28 -48.67
CA GLY A 130 -29.03 24.31 -48.26
C GLY A 130 -29.69 24.08 -46.89
N LYS A 131 -29.23 23.10 -46.10
CA LYS A 131 -29.78 22.84 -44.76
C LYS A 131 -29.23 23.83 -43.74
N ASN A 132 -30.07 24.23 -42.79
CA ASN A 132 -29.63 25.06 -41.66
C ASN A 132 -28.78 24.22 -40.69
N VAL A 133 -27.49 24.55 -40.61
CA VAL A 133 -26.50 23.89 -39.75
C VAL A 133 -26.07 24.71 -38.53
N SER A 134 -26.73 25.84 -38.26
CA SER A 134 -26.32 26.80 -37.23
C SER A 134 -26.19 26.13 -35.85
N SER A 135 -27.21 25.37 -35.42
CA SER A 135 -27.19 24.66 -34.13
C SER A 135 -26.08 23.60 -34.06
N GLY A 136 -25.84 22.88 -35.17
CA GLY A 136 -24.77 21.88 -35.27
C GLY A 136 -23.37 22.49 -35.15
N LYS A 137 -23.15 23.66 -35.77
CA LYS A 137 -21.87 24.40 -35.67
C LYS A 137 -21.62 24.88 -34.23
N THR A 138 -22.60 25.52 -33.60
CA THR A 138 -22.49 25.98 -32.20
C THR A 138 -22.21 24.82 -31.24
N ALA A 139 -22.90 23.68 -31.43
CA ALA A 139 -22.65 22.50 -30.61
C ALA A 139 -21.27 21.88 -30.87
N LEU A 140 -20.78 21.88 -32.12
CA LEU A 140 -19.44 21.41 -32.46
C LEU A 140 -18.36 22.28 -31.81
N ASP A 141 -18.53 23.59 -31.80
CA ASP A 141 -17.60 24.51 -31.15
C ASP A 141 -17.55 24.25 -29.63
N SER A 142 -18.71 24.03 -28.99
CA SER A 142 -18.75 23.61 -27.58
C SER A 142 -18.03 22.28 -27.34
N ALA A 143 -18.17 21.32 -28.26
CA ALA A 143 -17.49 20.04 -28.15
C ALA A 143 -15.97 20.19 -28.31
N LYS A 144 -15.49 21.02 -29.26
CA LYS A 144 -14.06 21.34 -29.43
C LYS A 144 -13.47 21.97 -28.17
N THR A 145 -14.17 22.91 -27.54
CA THR A 145 -13.73 23.50 -26.25
C THR A 145 -13.54 22.43 -25.16
N LYS A 146 -14.42 21.42 -25.10
CA LYS A 146 -14.27 20.32 -24.14
C LYS A 146 -13.10 19.39 -24.48
N ILE A 147 -12.83 19.17 -25.77
CA ILE A 147 -11.64 18.42 -26.21
C ILE A 147 -10.37 19.16 -25.78
N GLU A 148 -10.30 20.48 -25.97
CA GLU A 148 -9.17 21.30 -25.52
C GLU A 148 -9.01 21.28 -23.99
N ALA A 149 -10.10 21.34 -23.23
CA ALA A 149 -10.05 21.17 -21.78
C ALA A 149 -9.50 19.79 -21.37
N ALA A 150 -9.81 18.73 -22.11
CA ALA A 150 -9.26 17.40 -21.88
C ALA A 150 -7.76 17.32 -22.23
N LYS A 151 -7.32 17.99 -23.30
CA LYS A 151 -5.90 18.13 -23.67
C LYS A 151 -5.10 18.82 -22.58
N LEU A 152 -5.59 19.96 -22.10
CA LEU A 152 -4.96 20.73 -21.03
C LEU A 152 -4.82 19.91 -19.74
N LYS A 153 -5.91 19.28 -19.28
CA LYS A 153 -5.85 18.40 -18.09
C LYS A 153 -4.86 17.24 -18.25
N LEU A 154 -4.78 16.65 -19.44
CA LEU A 154 -3.83 15.58 -19.70
C LEU A 154 -2.38 16.09 -19.65
N ALA A 155 -2.10 17.28 -20.20
CA ALA A 155 -0.78 17.90 -20.15
C ALA A 155 -0.36 18.27 -18.71
N GLU A 156 -1.26 18.84 -17.92
CA GLU A 156 -1.06 19.12 -16.49
C GLU A 156 -0.77 17.83 -15.72
N THR A 157 -1.52 16.77 -16.00
CA THR A 157 -1.32 15.45 -15.38
C THR A 157 0.05 14.90 -15.77
N LYS A 158 0.45 14.93 -17.06
CA LYS A 158 1.78 14.48 -17.50
C LYS A 158 2.90 15.20 -16.76
N THR A 159 2.80 16.52 -16.62
CA THR A 159 3.78 17.35 -15.90
C THR A 159 3.87 16.95 -14.42
N ALA A 160 2.73 16.78 -13.74
CA ALA A 160 2.70 16.34 -12.35
C ALA A 160 3.25 14.92 -12.16
N LEU A 161 3.12 14.05 -13.16
CA LEU A 161 3.66 12.68 -13.14
C LEU A 161 5.17 12.62 -13.27
N GLU A 162 5.78 13.57 -13.96
CA GLU A 162 7.24 13.68 -14.04
C GLU A 162 7.81 14.03 -12.66
N THR A 163 7.15 14.90 -11.91
CA THR A 163 7.57 15.30 -10.56
C THR A 163 7.32 14.24 -9.47
N VAL A 164 6.44 13.26 -9.72
CA VAL A 164 6.13 12.17 -8.76
C VAL A 164 7.32 11.23 -8.56
N ALA A 165 8.24 11.13 -9.52
CA ALA A 165 9.37 10.20 -9.44
C ALA A 165 10.43 10.57 -8.39
N ASP A 166 10.50 11.85 -8.00
CA ASP A 166 11.61 12.42 -7.23
C ASP A 166 11.27 12.77 -5.77
N SER A 167 10.04 12.48 -5.33
CA SER A 167 9.54 12.94 -4.04
C SER A 167 9.69 11.93 -2.91
N GLU A 168 9.90 12.45 -1.70
CA GLU A 168 10.11 11.73 -0.45
C GLU A 168 8.92 10.86 0.01
N ASP A 169 7.69 11.18 -0.41
CA ASP A 169 6.49 10.36 -0.16
C ASP A 169 5.87 9.85 -1.47
N PRO A 170 6.37 8.73 -2.01
CA PRO A 170 5.85 8.18 -3.25
C PRO A 170 4.36 7.80 -3.15
N LYS A 171 3.87 7.43 -1.96
CA LYS A 171 2.49 6.97 -1.80
C LYS A 171 1.49 8.11 -1.95
N ALA A 172 1.74 9.25 -1.31
CA ALA A 172 0.87 10.43 -1.44
C ALA A 172 0.81 10.91 -2.89
N ASN A 173 1.95 10.95 -3.58
CA ASN A 173 2.01 11.40 -4.96
C ASN A 173 1.31 10.45 -5.94
N PHE A 174 1.31 9.14 -5.67
CA PHE A 174 0.55 8.20 -6.48
C PHE A 174 -0.96 8.41 -6.37
N GLU A 175 -1.48 8.72 -5.18
CA GLU A 175 -2.92 9.02 -5.02
C GLU A 175 -3.28 10.34 -5.72
N ASN A 176 -2.39 11.33 -5.67
CA ASN A 176 -2.56 12.60 -6.41
C ASN A 176 -2.60 12.35 -7.93
N ALA A 177 -1.62 11.61 -8.45
CA ALA A 177 -1.54 11.20 -9.85
C ALA A 177 -2.81 10.48 -10.33
N LYS A 178 -3.33 9.56 -9.52
CA LYS A 178 -4.57 8.84 -9.80
C LYS A 178 -5.77 9.77 -9.84
N THR A 179 -5.86 10.71 -8.90
CA THR A 179 -6.94 11.70 -8.84
C THR A 179 -6.95 12.59 -10.09
N GLN A 180 -5.78 13.04 -10.53
CA GLN A 180 -5.63 13.82 -11.77
C GLN A 180 -6.07 13.02 -13.00
N LEU A 181 -5.69 11.75 -13.09
CA LEU A 181 -6.13 10.86 -14.17
C LEU A 181 -7.65 10.62 -14.20
N GLU A 182 -8.32 10.54 -13.04
CA GLU A 182 -9.78 10.51 -12.99
C GLU A 182 -10.39 11.83 -13.47
N GLY A 183 -9.73 12.96 -13.22
CA GLY A 183 -10.08 14.26 -13.81
C GLY A 183 -10.00 14.28 -15.34
N VAL A 184 -8.93 13.72 -15.91
CA VAL A 184 -8.77 13.57 -17.37
C VAL A 184 -9.87 12.68 -17.95
N LYS A 185 -10.14 11.54 -17.31
CA LYS A 185 -11.19 10.60 -17.72
C LYS A 185 -12.56 11.27 -17.80
N THR A 186 -12.91 12.08 -16.82
CA THR A 186 -14.17 12.83 -16.81
C THR A 186 -14.23 13.83 -17.97
N ALA A 187 -13.16 14.60 -18.20
CA ALA A 187 -13.10 15.55 -19.30
C ALA A 187 -13.23 14.87 -20.68
N VAL A 188 -12.56 13.73 -20.88
CA VAL A 188 -12.67 12.93 -22.12
C VAL A 188 -14.11 12.43 -22.32
N LYS A 189 -14.79 12.00 -21.24
CA LYS A 189 -16.20 11.58 -21.32
C LYS A 189 -17.14 12.73 -21.68
N GLU A 190 -16.92 13.90 -21.10
CA GLU A 190 -17.72 15.11 -21.38
C GLU A 190 -17.53 15.56 -22.84
N ALA A 191 -16.29 15.53 -23.35
CA ALA A 191 -16.00 15.82 -24.75
C ALA A 191 -16.67 14.83 -25.70
N HIS A 192 -16.60 13.53 -25.39
CA HIS A 192 -17.29 12.49 -26.16
C HIS A 192 -18.82 12.69 -26.16
N ALA A 193 -19.42 12.95 -24.99
CA ALA A 193 -20.85 13.19 -24.87
C ALA A 193 -21.29 14.41 -25.71
N ALA A 194 -20.50 15.49 -25.69
CA ALA A 194 -20.78 16.66 -26.50
C ALA A 194 -20.76 16.35 -28.01
N LEU A 195 -19.78 15.58 -28.51
CA LEU A 195 -19.77 15.15 -29.91
C LEU A 195 -20.98 14.27 -30.27
N VAL A 196 -21.40 13.39 -29.36
CA VAL A 196 -22.62 12.58 -29.55
C VAL A 196 -23.86 13.47 -29.67
N ASP A 197 -23.96 14.53 -28.87
CA ASP A 197 -25.08 15.47 -28.96
C ASP A 197 -25.07 16.26 -30.27
N VAL A 198 -23.90 16.64 -30.80
CA VAL A 198 -23.77 17.21 -32.15
C VAL A 198 -24.33 16.25 -33.21
N ILE A 199 -23.99 14.96 -33.11
CA ILE A 199 -24.49 13.94 -34.04
C ILE A 199 -26.02 13.82 -33.96
N LYS A 200 -26.60 13.87 -32.75
CA LYS A 200 -28.06 13.85 -32.57
C LYS A 200 -28.72 15.06 -33.23
N ILE A 201 -28.16 16.25 -33.08
CA ILE A 201 -28.65 17.49 -33.72
C ILE A 201 -28.63 17.32 -35.24
N ILE A 202 -27.50 16.89 -35.80
CA ILE A 202 -27.35 16.66 -37.25
C ILE A 202 -28.38 15.65 -37.77
N LYS A 203 -28.60 14.56 -37.03
CA LYS A 203 -29.57 13.53 -37.41
C LYS A 203 -31.01 14.03 -37.32
N GLY A 204 -31.32 14.85 -36.31
CA GLY A 204 -32.62 15.51 -36.15
C GLY A 204 -32.92 16.48 -37.29
N SER A 205 -31.93 17.25 -37.74
CA SER A 205 -32.04 18.18 -38.88
C SER A 205 -32.03 17.50 -40.26
N SER A 206 -31.87 16.17 -40.31
CA SER A 206 -31.85 15.40 -41.56
C SER A 206 -33.18 14.70 -41.88
N LYS A 207 -34.16 14.73 -40.96
CA LYS A 207 -35.55 14.34 -41.26
C LYS A 207 -36.30 15.54 -41.81
#